data_AF-A0A7C3X659-F1
#
_entry.id   AF-A0A7C3X659-F1
#
_cell.length_a   1.000
_cell.length_b   1.000
_cell.length_c   1.000
_cell.angle_alpha   90.00
_cell.angle_beta   90.00
_cell.angle_gamma   90.00
#
_symmetry.space_group_name_H-M   'P 1'
#
loop_
_entity.id
_entity.type
_entity.pdbx_description
1 polymer ?
#
loop_
_entity_poly.entity_id
_entity_poly.type
_entity_poly.pdbx_seq_one_letter_code
_entity_poly.pdbx_strand_id
1 'polypeptide(L)'
;MRLPTGGRLTRIAVFIDRGYFDEVGRYYKFNHPYRARLSVNSIQEFIRHKVAQYEKTEEAFCQIIEAHYFRGRFSTSDAVAAGKLEDQAAFNEILIRAGIIQHYMPIDCRQGIPQEKGIDVWLSLEAFDLAVH
;
A
#
# COMPACT_ATOMS: atom_id res chain seq x y z
N MET A 1 -19.27 8.12 30.76
CA MET A 1 -18.35 8.22 29.62
C MET A 1 -18.81 9.38 28.76
N ARG A 2 -18.13 10.55 28.83
CA ARG A 2 -18.49 11.70 27.99
C ARG A 2 -17.98 11.42 26.58
N LEU A 3 -18.87 11.39 25.60
CA LEU A 3 -18.46 11.44 24.19
C LEU A 3 -17.76 12.80 23.98
N PRO A 4 -16.53 12.83 23.42
CA PRO A 4 -15.84 14.07 23.19
C PRO A 4 -16.65 14.95 22.24
N THR A 5 -16.89 16.20 22.64
CA THR A 5 -17.56 17.22 21.83
C THR A 5 -16.66 17.61 20.66
N GLY A 6 -17.01 17.15 19.45
CA GLY A 6 -16.76 17.85 18.18
C GLY A 6 -15.32 18.11 17.74
N GLY A 7 -14.39 17.16 17.89
CA GLY A 7 -13.08 17.24 17.23
C GLY A 7 -13.22 17.07 15.71
N ARG A 8 -12.61 17.97 14.91
CA ARG A 8 -12.59 17.84 13.45
C ARG A 8 -11.83 16.57 13.07
N LEU A 9 -12.52 15.62 12.45
CA LEU A 9 -11.92 14.37 11.97
C LEU A 9 -10.94 14.65 10.84
N THR A 10 -9.68 14.26 11.00
CA THR A 10 -8.69 14.22 9.92
C THR A 10 -8.83 12.90 9.19
N ARG A 11 -9.34 12.98 7.95
CA ARG A 11 -9.50 11.84 7.04
C ARG A 11 -8.21 11.69 6.24
N ILE A 12 -7.66 10.47 6.21
CA ILE A 12 -6.38 10.15 5.56
C ILE A 12 -6.65 9.12 4.46
N ALA A 13 -6.21 9.43 3.24
CA ALA A 13 -6.09 8.45 2.16
C ALA A 13 -4.61 8.07 2.00
N VAL A 14 -4.34 6.77 1.84
CA VAL A 14 -2.97 6.24 1.69
C VAL A 14 -2.82 5.57 0.33
N PHE A 15 -1.79 5.96 -0.44
CA PHE A 15 -1.48 5.37 -1.74
C PHE A 15 -0.09 4.76 -1.68
N ILE A 16 0.01 3.44 -1.91
CA ILE A 16 1.22 2.66 -1.75
C ILE A 16 1.70 2.20 -3.13
N ASP A 17 2.85 2.71 -3.56
CA ASP A 17 3.59 2.18 -4.70
C ASP A 17 4.32 0.88 -4.30
N ARG A 18 4.03 -0.19 -5.03
CA ARG A 18 4.70 -1.48 -4.87
C ARG A 18 6.19 -1.42 -5.17
N GLY A 19 6.64 -0.65 -6.15
CA GLY A 19 8.05 -0.55 -6.52
C GLY A 19 8.90 -0.13 -5.32
N TYR A 20 8.54 1.02 -4.74
CA TYR A 20 9.17 1.53 -3.53
C TYR A 20 9.00 0.59 -2.32
N PHE A 21 7.77 0.12 -2.06
CA PHE A 21 7.48 -0.73 -0.89
C PHE A 21 8.29 -2.04 -0.91
N ASP A 22 8.40 -2.69 -2.07
CA ASP A 22 9.16 -3.92 -2.24
C ASP A 22 10.67 -3.69 -2.06
N GLU A 23 11.19 -2.55 -2.54
CA GLU A 23 12.60 -2.21 -2.39
C GLU A 23 12.98 -1.98 -0.93
N VAL A 24 12.22 -1.15 -0.23
CA VAL A 24 12.43 -0.91 1.20
C VAL A 24 12.22 -2.21 1.98
N GLY A 25 11.18 -2.98 1.67
CA GLY A 25 10.90 -4.27 2.31
C GLY A 25 12.03 -5.29 2.12
N ARG A 26 12.70 -5.30 0.96
CA ARG A 26 13.90 -6.12 0.72
C ARG A 26 15.07 -5.66 1.59
N TYR A 27 15.33 -4.36 1.68
CA TYR A 27 16.37 -3.84 2.56
C TYR A 27 16.15 -4.28 4.01
N TYR A 28 14.92 -4.13 4.55
CA TYR A 28 14.64 -4.52 5.93
C TYR A 28 14.74 -6.02 6.18
N LYS A 29 14.35 -6.84 5.20
CA LYS A 29 14.46 -8.30 5.29
C LYS A 29 15.92 -8.77 5.30
N PHE A 30 16.77 -8.20 4.46
CA PHE A 30 18.09 -8.77 4.18
C PHE A 30 19.26 -7.99 4.79
N ASN A 31 19.14 -6.68 4.96
CA ASN A 31 20.23 -5.80 5.39
C ASN A 31 20.03 -5.20 6.79
N HIS A 32 18.79 -4.95 7.20
CA HIS A 32 18.52 -4.38 8.52
C HIS A 32 18.71 -5.42 9.63
N PRO A 33 19.25 -5.05 10.82
CA PRO A 33 19.49 -5.99 11.92
C PRO A 33 18.27 -6.80 12.37
N TYR A 34 17.06 -6.23 12.24
CA TYR A 34 15.79 -6.87 12.61
C TYR A 34 15.33 -7.97 11.63
N ARG A 35 15.88 -8.01 10.39
CA ARG A 35 15.65 -9.06 9.38
C ARG A 35 14.19 -9.44 9.12
N ALA A 36 13.29 -8.46 9.05
CA ALA A 36 11.87 -8.69 8.79
C ALA A 36 11.35 -7.72 7.72
N ARG A 37 10.34 -8.13 6.95
CA ARG A 37 9.66 -7.21 6.02
C ARG A 37 8.81 -6.21 6.80
N LEU A 38 8.56 -5.06 6.18
CA LEU A 38 7.63 -4.08 6.73
C LEU A 38 6.19 -4.62 6.74
N SER A 39 5.48 -4.34 7.82
CA SER A 39 4.06 -4.63 7.98
C SER A 39 3.23 -3.48 7.42
N VAL A 40 2.30 -3.77 6.50
CA VAL A 40 1.38 -2.76 5.96
C VAL A 40 0.49 -2.16 7.05
N ASN A 41 0.10 -2.95 8.06
CA ASN A 41 -0.69 -2.46 9.19
C ASN A 41 0.11 -1.48 10.05
N SER A 42 1.36 -1.82 10.36
CA SER A 42 2.23 -0.94 11.16
C SER A 42 2.56 0.36 10.43
N ILE A 43 2.65 0.33 9.09
CA ILE A 43 2.81 1.54 8.29
C ILE A 43 1.55 2.42 8.36
N GLN A 44 0.35 1.84 8.23
CA GLN A 44 -0.90 2.58 8.39
C GLN A 44 -1.01 3.24 9.77
N GLU A 45 -0.69 2.49 10.84
CA GLU A 45 -0.66 3.01 12.21
C GLU A 45 0.39 4.12 12.37
N PHE A 46 1.60 3.92 11.85
CA PHE A 46 2.65 4.93 11.84
C PHE A 46 2.22 6.22 11.12
N ILE A 47 1.55 6.11 9.97
CA ILE A 47 1.02 7.27 9.23
C ILE A 47 0.00 8.02 10.09
N ARG A 48 -0.94 7.33 10.74
CA ARG A 48 -1.92 7.95 11.64
C ARG A 48 -1.25 8.74 12.77
N HIS A 49 -0.24 8.15 13.42
CA HIS A 49 0.52 8.86 14.45
C HIS A 49 1.25 10.09 13.90
N LYS A 50 1.86 9.98 12.72
CA LYS A 50 2.56 11.11 12.10
C LYS A 50 1.61 12.23 11.73
N VAL A 51 0.48 11.93 11.12
CA VAL A 51 -0.55 12.93 10.79
C VAL A 51 -1.07 13.60 12.08
N ALA A 52 -1.33 12.85 13.15
CA ALA A 52 -1.74 13.42 14.43
C ALA A 52 -0.70 14.42 14.99
N GLN A 53 0.60 14.08 14.90
CA GLN A 53 1.69 14.98 15.30
C GLN A 53 1.72 16.26 14.44
N TYR A 54 1.56 16.14 13.12
CA TYR A 54 1.57 17.29 12.20
C TYR A 54 0.36 18.21 12.39
N GLU A 55 -0.84 17.62 12.52
CA GLU A 55 -2.10 18.33 12.73
C GLU A 55 -2.29 18.82 14.18
N LYS A 56 -1.37 18.48 15.09
CA LYS A 56 -1.43 18.79 16.54
C LYS A 56 -2.77 18.37 17.15
N THR A 57 -3.23 17.17 16.79
CA THR A 57 -4.48 16.56 17.25
C THR A 57 -4.23 15.19 17.89
N GLU A 58 -5.25 14.62 18.53
CA GLU A 58 -5.17 13.26 19.05
C GLU A 58 -5.31 12.23 17.92
N GLU A 59 -4.60 11.11 18.04
CA GLU A 59 -4.64 10.03 17.05
C GLU A 59 -6.04 9.43 16.85
N ALA A 60 -6.90 9.51 17.86
CA ALA A 60 -8.30 9.12 17.78
C ALA A 60 -9.10 9.94 16.74
N PHE A 61 -8.64 11.16 16.41
CA PHE A 61 -9.25 12.00 15.38
C PHE A 61 -8.59 11.85 14.00
N CYS A 62 -7.57 11.01 13.86
CA CYS A 62 -6.88 10.73 12.59
C CYS A 62 -7.27 9.35 12.08
N GLN A 63 -8.12 9.29 11.06
CA GLN A 63 -8.65 8.04 10.53
C GLN A 63 -8.20 7.82 9.09
N ILE A 64 -7.60 6.65 8.82
CA ILE A 64 -7.41 6.19 7.46
C ILE A 64 -8.78 5.76 6.94
N ILE A 65 -9.28 6.52 5.97
CA ILE A 65 -10.58 6.25 5.35
C ILE A 65 -10.43 5.31 4.16
N GLU A 66 -9.29 5.40 3.46
CA GLU A 66 -9.00 4.60 2.27
C GLU A 66 -7.50 4.33 2.19
N ALA A 67 -7.15 3.12 1.73
CA ALA A 67 -5.78 2.72 1.49
C ALA A 67 -5.73 1.92 0.18
N HIS A 68 -4.79 2.27 -0.70
CA HIS A 68 -4.66 1.72 -2.04
C HIS A 68 -3.25 1.21 -2.26
N TYR A 69 -3.12 0.06 -2.92
CA TYR A 69 -1.85 -0.57 -3.27
C TYR A 69 -1.80 -0.83 -4.78
N PHE A 70 -0.80 -0.25 -5.44
CA PHE A 70 -0.67 -0.27 -6.89
C PHE A 70 0.48 -1.18 -7.30
N ARG A 71 0.24 -2.15 -8.17
CA ARG A 71 1.28 -3.04 -8.69
C ARG A 71 0.99 -3.59 -10.07
N GLY A 72 2.06 -4.01 -10.73
CA GLY A 72 2.01 -5.01 -11.78
C GLY A 72 1.63 -6.39 -11.24
N ARG A 73 0.87 -7.13 -12.05
CA ARG A 73 0.48 -8.51 -11.82
C ARG A 73 0.86 -9.36 -13.04
N PHE A 74 1.61 -10.43 -12.76
CA PHE A 74 1.90 -11.45 -13.77
C PHE A 74 0.63 -12.22 -14.11
N SER A 75 0.54 -12.70 -15.36
CA SER A 75 -0.46 -13.72 -15.69
C SER A 75 -0.23 -14.97 -14.84
N THR A 76 -1.26 -15.82 -14.70
CA THR A 76 -1.11 -17.07 -13.95
C THR A 76 0.01 -17.94 -14.50
N SER A 77 0.13 -18.06 -15.83
CA SER A 77 1.19 -18.83 -16.48
C SER A 77 2.58 -18.28 -16.16
N ASP A 78 2.75 -16.95 -16.24
CA ASP A 78 4.04 -16.31 -15.96
C ASP A 78 4.39 -16.38 -14.47
N ALA A 79 3.38 -16.27 -13.59
CA ALA A 79 3.57 -16.39 -12.15
C ALA A 79 3.98 -17.82 -11.75
N VAL A 80 3.39 -18.84 -12.39
CA VAL A 80 3.79 -20.25 -12.19
C VAL A 80 5.22 -20.47 -12.69
N ALA A 81 5.52 -20.03 -13.92
CA ALA A 81 6.86 -20.17 -14.50
C ALA A 81 7.94 -19.46 -13.66
N ALA A 82 7.61 -18.33 -13.05
CA ALA A 82 8.51 -17.58 -12.18
C ALA A 82 8.52 -18.05 -10.70
N GLY A 83 7.70 -19.04 -10.32
CA GLY A 83 7.57 -19.48 -8.92
C GLY A 83 7.01 -18.41 -7.97
N LYS A 84 6.20 -17.46 -8.48
CA LYS A 84 5.67 -16.31 -7.73
C LYS A 84 4.18 -16.41 -7.41
N LEU A 85 3.50 -17.46 -7.86
CA LEU A 85 2.05 -17.58 -7.69
C LEU A 85 1.64 -17.56 -6.21
N GLU A 86 2.29 -18.38 -5.38
CA GLU A 86 2.01 -18.48 -3.94
C GLU A 86 2.34 -17.17 -3.22
N ASP A 87 3.52 -16.59 -3.49
CA ASP A 87 3.93 -15.30 -2.93
C ASP A 87 2.93 -14.17 -3.26
N GLN A 88 2.40 -14.15 -4.49
CA GLN A 88 1.37 -13.19 -4.88
C GLN A 88 0.07 -13.43 -4.11
N ALA A 89 -0.39 -14.67 -4.03
CA ALA A 89 -1.62 -15.01 -3.31
C ALA A 89 -1.52 -14.67 -1.83
N ALA A 90 -0.43 -15.05 -1.17
CA ALA A 90 -0.16 -14.76 0.24
C ALA A 90 -0.10 -13.25 0.52
N PHE A 91 0.56 -12.48 -0.35
CA PHE A 91 0.62 -11.03 -0.16
C PHE A 91 -0.74 -10.36 -0.40
N ASN A 92 -1.53 -10.83 -1.36
CA ASN A 92 -2.88 -10.31 -1.58
C ASN A 92 -3.78 -10.55 -0.36
N GLU A 93 -3.68 -11.72 0.28
CA GLU A 93 -4.40 -12.01 1.52
C GLU A 93 -4.06 -11.01 2.64
N ILE A 94 -2.78 -10.64 2.76
CA ILE A 94 -2.33 -9.61 3.71
C ILE A 94 -3.00 -8.26 3.40
N LEU A 95 -3.02 -7.84 2.13
CA LEU A 95 -3.64 -6.59 1.71
C LEU A 95 -5.16 -6.59 1.98
N ILE A 96 -5.85 -7.68 1.67
CA ILE A 96 -7.29 -7.84 1.93
C ILE A 96 -7.57 -7.68 3.43
N ARG A 97 -6.82 -8.39 4.28
CA ARG A 97 -6.99 -8.33 5.74
C ARG A 97 -6.68 -6.95 6.31
N ALA A 98 -5.79 -6.20 5.67
CA ALA A 98 -5.45 -4.84 6.04
C ALA A 98 -6.46 -3.79 5.54
N GLY A 99 -7.52 -4.21 4.82
CA GLY A 99 -8.51 -3.29 4.23
C GLY A 99 -7.95 -2.44 3.08
N ILE A 100 -6.88 -2.91 2.42
CA ILE A 100 -6.20 -2.16 1.37
C ILE A 100 -6.77 -2.55 0.00
N ILE A 101 -7.27 -1.57 -0.73
CA ILE A 101 -7.76 -1.66 -2.10
C ILE A 101 -6.59 -1.94 -3.03
N GLN A 102 -6.78 -2.87 -3.96
CA GLN A 102 -5.72 -3.38 -4.81
C GLN A 102 -5.94 -2.96 -6.26
N HIS A 103 -4.94 -2.31 -6.83
CA HIS A 103 -4.93 -1.86 -8.22
C HIS A 103 -3.87 -2.63 -8.99
N TYR A 104 -4.32 -3.47 -9.94
CA TYR A 104 -3.47 -4.39 -10.67
C TYR A 104 -3.44 -4.09 -12.17
N MET A 105 -2.24 -3.84 -12.70
CA MET A 105 -2.02 -3.80 -14.14
C MET A 105 -1.28 -5.05 -14.62
N PRO A 106 -1.62 -5.60 -15.80
CA PRO A 106 -0.91 -6.74 -16.34
C PRO A 106 0.54 -6.36 -16.66
N ILE A 107 1.48 -7.20 -16.26
CA ILE A 107 2.89 -7.07 -16.65
C ILE A 107 3.07 -7.68 -18.03
N ASP A 108 3.71 -6.95 -18.95
CA ASP A 108 4.06 -7.47 -20.26
C ASP A 108 5.38 -8.24 -20.21
N CYS A 109 5.33 -9.53 -20.54
CA CYS A 109 6.49 -10.42 -20.59
C CYS A 109 6.90 -10.80 -22.02
N ARG A 110 6.24 -10.28 -23.06
CA ARG A 110 6.43 -10.70 -24.48
C ARG A 110 7.84 -10.45 -25.02
N GLN A 111 8.54 -9.45 -24.50
CA GLN A 111 9.91 -9.11 -24.89
C GLN A 111 10.98 -9.70 -23.95
N GLY A 112 10.60 -10.69 -23.12
CA GLY A 112 11.49 -11.37 -22.17
C GLY A 112 11.80 -10.57 -20.90
N ILE A 113 11.79 -9.24 -20.97
CA ILE A 113 11.92 -8.35 -19.81
C ILE A 113 10.50 -7.97 -19.33
N PRO A 114 10.12 -8.31 -18.08
CA PRO A 114 8.86 -7.88 -17.51
C PRO A 114 8.76 -6.35 -17.47
N GLN A 115 7.78 -5.78 -18.16
CA GLN A 115 7.51 -4.34 -18.16
C GLN A 115 6.18 -4.04 -17.47
N GLU A 116 6.27 -3.26 -16.39
CA GLU A 116 5.13 -2.67 -15.70
C GLU A 116 4.94 -1.26 -16.28
N LYS A 117 3.87 -1.05 -17.05
CA LYS A 117 3.59 0.24 -17.71
C LYS A 117 2.25 0.81 -17.24
N GLY A 118 2.25 2.10 -16.92
CA GLY A 118 1.03 2.87 -16.64
C GLY A 118 0.54 2.81 -15.19
N ILE A 119 1.17 2.02 -14.33
CA ILE A 119 0.74 1.91 -12.92
C ILE A 119 0.89 3.23 -12.17
N ASP A 120 1.96 3.97 -12.43
CA ASP A 120 2.22 5.28 -11.81
C ASP A 120 1.19 6.33 -12.26
N VAL A 121 0.74 6.22 -13.51
CA VAL A 121 -0.31 7.07 -14.07
C VAL A 121 -1.64 6.78 -13.39
N TRP A 122 -1.98 5.50 -13.20
CA TRP A 122 -3.20 5.13 -12.48
C TRP A 122 -3.14 5.59 -11.01
N LEU A 123 -2.02 5.36 -10.32
CA LEU A 123 -1.81 5.88 -8.96
C LEU A 123 -2.08 7.38 -8.88
N SER A 124 -1.51 8.15 -9.82
CA SER A 124 -1.69 9.60 -9.87
C SER A 124 -3.14 10.00 -10.12
N LEU A 125 -3.85 9.29 -11.01
CA LEU A 125 -5.25 9.57 -11.33
C LEU A 125 -6.18 9.25 -10.14
N GLU A 126 -5.96 8.13 -9.46
CA GLU A 126 -6.74 7.74 -8.28
C GLU A 126 -6.56 8.76 -7.15
N ALA A 127 -5.32 9.19 -6.91
CA ALA A 127 -5.03 10.19 -5.90
C ALA A 127 -5.63 11.56 -6.25
N PHE A 128 -5.64 11.93 -7.53
CA PHE A 128 -6.27 13.16 -7.99
C PHE A 128 -7.80 13.11 -7.83
N ASP A 129 -8.43 12.01 -8.23
CA ASP A 129 -9.88 11.84 -8.16
C ASP A 129 -10.38 11.96 -6.71
N LEU A 130 -9.71 11.27 -5.78
CA LEU A 130 -10.01 11.34 -4.34
C LEU A 130 -9.69 12.69 -3.68
N ALA A 131 -8.84 13.52 -4.28
CA ALA A 131 -8.51 14.84 -3.74
C ALA A 131 -9.50 15.92 -4.20
N VAL A 132 -10.13 15.74 -5.37
CA VAL A 132 -11.03 16.72 -5.97
C VAL A 132 -12.49 16.47 -5.61
N HIS A 133 -12.85 15.24 -5.26
CA HIS A 133 -14.20 14.83 -4.88
C HIS A 133 -14.35 14.57 -3.38
#